data_AF-A0A2G4SFG2-F1
#
_entry.id   AF-A0A2G4SFG2-F1
#
_cell.length_a   1.000
_cell.length_b   1.000
_cell.length_c   1.000
_cell.angle_alpha   90.00
_cell.angle_beta   90.00
_cell.angle_gamma   90.00
#
_symmetry.space_group_name_H-M   'P 1'
#
loop_
_entity.id
_entity.type
_entity.pdbx_description
1 polymer ?
#
loop_
_entity_poly.entity_id
_entity_poly.type
_entity_poly.pdbx_seq_one_letter_code
_entity_poly.pdbx_strand_id
1 'polypeptide(L)' 'KELLTEEEKRANHIASEQKRRSTIRNGFKELSELVPTLKNINNSKSTVLFKAVEYIKYLEKRNNSLRDKI' A
#
# COMPACT_ATOMS: atom_id res chain seq x y z
N LYS A 1 -40.67 -4.33 0.14
CA LYS A 1 -40.00 -5.27 1.06
C LYS A 1 -38.55 -4.85 1.14
N GLU A 2 -38.07 -4.36 2.28
CA GLU A 2 -36.62 -4.18 2.44
C GLU A 2 -35.95 -5.56 2.44
N LEU A 3 -34.87 -5.69 1.67
CA LEU A 3 -34.17 -6.97 1.45
C LEU A 3 -33.26 -7.37 2.62
N LEU A 4 -32.95 -6.42 3.51
CA LEU A 4 -32.05 -6.60 4.65
C LEU A 4 -32.60 -5.84 5.86
N THR A 5 -32.50 -6.46 7.03
CA THR A 5 -32.72 -5.84 8.33
C THR A 5 -31.64 -4.78 8.63
N GLU A 6 -31.93 -3.84 9.53
CA GLU A 6 -30.94 -2.83 9.97
C GLU A 6 -29.69 -3.48 10.58
N GLU A 7 -29.86 -4.62 11.23
CA GLU A 7 -28.78 -5.39 11.84
C GLU A 7 -27.87 -6.02 10.77
N GLU A 8 -28.46 -6.58 9.70
CA GLU A 8 -27.72 -7.06 8.54
C GLU A 8 -27.01 -5.92 7.79
N LYS A 9 -27.63 -4.75 7.63
CA LYS A 9 -26.99 -3.57 7.04
C LYS A 9 -25.76 -3.15 7.85
N ARG A 10 -25.87 -3.10 9.18
CA ARG A 10 -24.75 -2.78 10.08
C ARG A 10 -23.64 -3.82 9.99
N ALA A 11 -23.97 -5.11 9.99
CA ALA A 11 -22.99 -6.19 9.88
C ALA A 11 -22.23 -6.12 8.55
N ASN A 12 -22.95 -5.92 7.43
CA ASN A 12 -22.36 -5.77 6.10
C ASN A 12 -21.43 -4.54 6.01
N HIS A 13 -21.82 -3.42 6.62
CA HIS A 13 -20.98 -2.22 6.67
C HIS A 13 -19.65 -2.49 7.41
N ILE A 14 -19.70 -3.14 8.57
CA ILE A 14 -18.51 -3.51 9.34
C ILE A 14 -17.61 -4.45 8.54
N ALA A 15 -18.18 -5.49 7.92
CA ALA A 15 -17.43 -6.45 7.12
C ALA A 15 -16.76 -5.79 5.90
N SER A 16 -17.47 -4.90 5.20
CA SER A 16 -16.95 -4.13 4.08
C SER A 16 -15.75 -3.26 4.50
N GLU A 17 -15.86 -2.55 5.63
CA GLU A 17 -14.75 -1.71 6.11
C GLU A 17 -13.56 -2.54 6.60
N GLN A 18 -13.79 -3.68 7.24
CA GLN A 18 -12.72 -4.62 7.60
C GLN A 18 -11.97 -5.12 6.37
N LYS A 19 -12.69 -5.49 5.31
CA LYS A 19 -12.10 -5.88 4.02
C LYS A 19 -11.30 -4.73 3.41
N ARG A 20 -11.86 -3.52 3.35
CA ARG A 20 -11.16 -2.32 2.85
C ARG A 20 -9.86 -2.06 3.59
N ARG A 21 -9.88 -2.10 4.93
CA ARG A 21 -8.70 -1.91 5.77
C ARG A 21 -7.67 -3.03 5.60
N SER A 22 -8.12 -4.27 5.40
CA SER A 22 -7.23 -5.41 5.12
C SER A 22 -6.48 -5.23 3.81
N THR A 23 -7.18 -4.86 2.73
CA THR A 23 -6.57 -4.57 1.42
C THR A 23 -5.52 -3.47 1.53
N ILE A 24 -5.82 -2.36 2.23
CA ILE A 24 -4.85 -1.28 2.44
C ILE A 24 -3.62 -1.79 3.19
N ARG A 25 -3.80 -2.57 4.26
CA ARG A 25 -2.68 -3.11 5.04
C ARG A 25 -1.78 -4.01 4.19
N ASN A 26 -2.37 -4.87 3.36
CA ASN A 26 -1.62 -5.75 2.46
C ASN A 26 -0.81 -4.95 1.45
N GLY A 27 -1.39 -3.90 0.86
CA GLY A 27 -0.65 -3.00 -0.05
C GLY A 27 0.54 -2.32 0.62
N PHE A 28 0.43 -1.91 1.89
CA PHE A 28 1.56 -1.36 2.65
C PHE A 28 2.66 -2.40 2.92
N LYS A 29 2.28 -3.65 3.17
CA LYS A 29 3.22 -4.76 3.35
C LYS A 29 3.99 -5.03 2.06
N GLU A 30 3.29 -5.19 0.94
CA GLU A 30 3.88 -5.38 -0.38
C GLU A 30 4.84 -4.23 -0.74
N LEU A 31 4.41 -2.99 -0.52
CA LEU A 31 5.26 -1.82 -0.77
C LEU A 31 6.55 -1.83 0.09
N SER A 32 6.46 -2.27 1.34
CA SER A 32 7.63 -2.39 2.23
C SER A 32 8.59 -3.50 1.81
N GLU A 33 8.09 -4.54 1.14
CA GLU A 33 8.92 -5.62 0.58
C GLU A 33 9.65 -5.20 -0.71
N LEU A 34 9.03 -4.33 -1.51
CA LEU A 34 9.59 -3.82 -2.78
C LEU A 34 10.66 -2.74 -2.60
N VAL A 35 10.57 -1.95 -1.53
CA VAL A 35 11.49 -0.84 -1.27
C VAL A 35 12.61 -1.32 -0.33
N PRO A 36 13.87 -1.41 -0.77
CA PRO A 36 14.95 -2.02 0.02
C PRO A 36 15.16 -1.41 1.40
N THR A 37 14.93 -0.10 1.54
CA THR A 37 15.11 0.65 2.79
C THR A 37 13.99 0.43 3.81
N LEU A 38 12.89 -0.21 3.41
CA LEU A 38 11.73 -0.48 4.26
C LEU A 38 11.64 -1.94 4.72
N LYS A 39 12.44 -2.83 4.13
CA LYS A 39 12.35 -4.27 4.35
C LYS A 39 12.65 -4.65 5.80
N ASN A 40 11.85 -5.54 6.37
CA ASN A 40 11.99 -6.09 7.74
C ASN A 40 11.94 -5.03 8.87
N ILE A 41 11.47 -3.81 8.59
CA ILE A 41 11.35 -2.74 9.58
C ILE A 41 9.89 -2.30 9.65
N ASN A 42 9.36 -2.21 10.86
CA ASN A 42 8.02 -1.70 11.09
C ASN A 42 8.03 -0.17 10.95
N ASN A 43 7.67 0.32 9.77
CA ASN A 43 7.68 1.74 9.44
C ASN A 43 6.29 2.36 9.59
N SER A 44 6.24 3.66 9.88
CA SER A 44 4.98 4.40 9.82
C SER A 44 4.45 4.43 8.38
N LYS A 45 3.13 4.50 8.20
CA LYS A 45 2.50 4.61 6.86
C LYS A 45 3.07 5.78 6.06
N SER A 46 3.26 6.93 6.71
CA SER A 46 3.85 8.11 6.09
C SER A 46 5.28 7.83 5.62
N THR A 47 6.11 7.21 6.47
CA THR A 47 7.48 6.83 6.12
C THR A 47 7.52 5.90 4.91
N VAL A 48 6.62 4.89 4.87
CA VAL A 48 6.53 3.97 3.73
C VAL A 48 6.24 4.72 2.43
N LEU A 49 5.26 5.63 2.44
CA LEU A 49 4.92 6.43 1.26
C LEU A 49 6.07 7.34 0.80
N PHE A 50 6.73 8.05 1.73
CA PHE A 50 7.87 8.90 1.39
C PHE A 50 9.03 8.09 0.79
N LYS A 51 9.40 6.97 1.43
CA LYS A 51 10.49 6.11 0.96
C LYS A 51 10.18 5.45 -0.39
N ALA A 52 8.92 5.13 -0.66
CA ALA A 52 8.49 4.65 -1.97
C ALA A 52 8.71 5.70 -3.07
N VAL A 53 8.32 6.95 -2.83
CA VAL A 53 8.55 8.06 -3.79
C VAL A 53 10.04 8.29 -4.02
N GLU A 54 10.85 8.29 -2.95
CA GLU A 54 12.31 8.40 -3.06
C GLU A 54 12.90 7.27 -3.91
N TYR A 55 12.41 6.05 -3.72
CA TYR A 55 12.91 4.88 -4.45
C TYR A 55 12.53 4.91 -5.93
N ILE A 56 11.32 5.34 -6.29
CA ILE A 56 10.93 5.55 -7.70
C ILE A 56 11.87 6.55 -8.37
N LYS A 57 12.10 7.72 -7.76
CA LYS A 57 13.03 8.74 -8.29
C LYS A 57 14.45 8.21 -8.46
N TYR A 58 14.92 7.38 -7.51
CA TYR A 58 16.21 6.71 -7.61
C TYR A 58 16.28 5.77 -8.81
N LEU A 59 15.24 4.94 -9.02
CA LEU A 59 15.18 4.00 -10.15
C LEU A 59 15.13 4.73 -11.49
N GLU A 60 14.36 5.80 -11.61
CA GLU A 60 14.30 6.65 -12.82
C GLU A 60 15.68 7.22 -13.16
N LYS A 61 16.36 7.83 -12.19
CA LYS A 61 17.72 8.37 -12.37
C LYS A 61 18.70 7.28 -12.80
N ARG A 62 18.66 6.12 -12.14
CA ARG A 62 19.53 4.99 -12.44
C ARG A 62 19.28 4.45 -13.85
N ASN A 63 18.03 4.33 -14.26
CA ASN A 63 17.66 3.86 -15.61
C ASN A 63 18.13 4.83 -16.69
N ASN A 64 17.99 6.14 -16.49
CA ASN A 64 18.49 7.14 -17.44
C ASN A 64 20.00 7.05 -17.58
N SER A 65 20.75 7.01 -16.47
CA SER A 65 22.21 6.87 -16.50
C SER A 65 22.70 5.55 -17.10
N LEU A 66 21.88 4.49 -17.10
CA LEU A 66 22.21 3.24 -17.78
C LEU A 66 21.92 3.32 -19.29
N ARG A 67 20.85 4.01 -19.69
CA ARG A 67 20.53 4.26 -21.10
C ARG A 67 21.57 5.13 -21.78
N ASP A 68 22.09 6.15 -21.09
CA ASP A 68 23.13 7.03 -21.63
C ASP A 68 24.48 6.33 -21.86
N LYS A 69 24.65 5.10 -21.33
CA LYS A 69 25.87 4.29 -21.46
C LYS A 69 25.79 3.22 -22.54
N ILE A 70 24.63 3.09 -23.20
CA ILE A 70 24.40 2.19 -24.34
C ILE A 70 24.56 3.03 -25.62
#